data_AF-A0A6B3HWQ7-F1
#
_entry.id   AF-A0A6B3HWQ7-F1
#
_cell.length_a   1.000
_cell.length_b   1.000
_cell.length_c   1.000
_cell.angle_alpha   90.00
_cell.angle_beta   90.00
_cell.angle_gamma   90.00
#
_symmetry.space_group_name_H-M   'P 1'
#
loop_
_entity.id
_entity.type
_entity.pdbx_description
1 polymer ?
#
loop_
_entity_poly.entity_id
_entity_poly.type
_entity_poly.pdbx_seq_one_letter_code
_entity_poly.pdbx_strand_id
1 'polypeptide(L)' 'MGATRYREIAESLRHAIRTGTYPLGSRLPSESDLSARWEVSRGTVRQAVALLASEGLIGS' A
#
# COMPACT_ATOMS: atom_id res chain seq x y z
N MET A 1 0.05 17.30 -9.03
CA MET A 1 -0.01 15.97 -9.68
C MET A 1 0.41 14.84 -8.72
N GLY A 2 -0.23 14.69 -7.55
CA GLY A 2 0.10 13.64 -6.57
C GLY A 2 -0.93 12.51 -6.48
N ALA A 3 -2.09 12.69 -7.12
CA ALA A 3 -3.24 11.79 -6.95
C ALA A 3 -3.09 10.44 -7.66
N THR A 4 -2.20 10.33 -8.64
CA THR A 4 -1.99 9.09 -9.40
C THR A 4 -1.05 8.13 -8.68
N ARG A 5 -0.04 8.66 -7.98
CA ARG A 5 1.05 7.84 -7.43
C ARG A 5 0.60 6.93 -6.28
N TYR A 6 -0.25 7.42 -5.38
CA TYR A 6 -0.80 6.57 -4.32
C TYR A 6 -1.72 5.47 -4.88
N ARG A 7 -2.41 5.73 -5.99
CA ARG A 7 -3.28 4.74 -6.65
C ARG A 7 -2.46 3.63 -7.30
N GLU A 8 -1.37 3.98 -8.00
CA GLU A 8 -0.43 2.99 -8.58
C GLU A 8 0.16 2.07 -7.49
N ILE A 9 0.54 2.64 -6.35
CA ILE A 9 1.04 1.88 -5.20
C ILE A 9 -0.06 0.98 -4.62
N ALA A 10 -1.27 1.53 -4.44
CA ALA A 10 -2.40 0.76 -3.93
C ALA A 10 -2.75 -0.40 -4.86
N GLU A 11 -2.78 -0.22 -6.18
CA GLU A 11 -3.03 -1.30 -7.13
C GLU A 11 -1.92 -2.35 -7.10
N SER A 12 -0.65 -1.94 -7.04
CA SER A 12 0.48 -2.85 -6.95
C SER A 12 0.41 -3.70 -5.67
N LEU A 13 0.11 -3.07 -4.54
CA LEU A 13 -0.10 -3.75 -3.26
C LEU A 13 -1.33 -4.67 -3.30
N ARG A 14 -2.44 -4.21 -3.88
CA ARG A 14 -3.65 -5.02 -4.08
C ARG A 14 -3.35 -6.27 -4.90
N HIS A 15 -2.56 -6.14 -5.95
CA HIS A 15 -2.12 -7.27 -6.75
C HIS A 15 -1.26 -8.23 -5.91
N ALA A 16 -0.27 -7.70 -5.18
CA ALA A 16 0.58 -8.50 -4.29
C ALA A 16 -0.22 -9.23 -3.18
N ILE A 17 -1.28 -8.61 -2.68
CA ILE A 17 -2.20 -9.23 -1.72
C ILE A 17 -2.99 -10.36 -2.37
N ARG A 18 -3.53 -10.11 -3.56
CA ARG A 18 -4.29 -11.12 -4.33
C ARG A 18 -3.44 -12.30 -4.80
N THR A 19 -2.16 -12.08 -5.08
CA THR A 19 -1.21 -13.15 -5.44
C THR A 19 -0.68 -13.92 -4.23
N GLY A 20 -1.05 -13.51 -3.01
CA GLY A 20 -0.60 -14.16 -1.78
C GLY A 20 0.79 -13.75 -1.31
N THR A 21 1.40 -12.73 -1.92
CA THR A 21 2.68 -12.14 -1.46
C THR A 21 2.50 -11.49 -0.09
N TYR A 22 1.37 -10.83 0.12
CA TYR A 22 0.93 -10.31 1.41
C TYR A 22 -0.46 -10.87 1.73
N PRO A 23 -0.57 -11.92 2.55
CA PRO A 23 -1.86 -12.49 2.90
C PRO A 23 -2.83 -11.42 3.41
N LEU A 24 -4.12 -11.57 3.11
CA LEU A 24 -5.16 -10.71 3.69
C LEU A 24 -5.06 -10.76 5.21
N GLY A 25 -4.96 -9.58 5.85
CA GLY A 25 -4.75 -9.47 7.30
C GLY A 25 -3.32 -9.71 7.79
N SER A 26 -2.35 -9.93 6.88
CA SER A 26 -0.93 -9.89 7.23
C SER A 26 -0.46 -8.45 7.45
N ARG A 27 0.58 -8.29 8.29
CA ARG A 27 1.24 -7.00 8.45
C ARG A 27 1.99 -6.64 7.18
N LEU A 28 1.63 -5.52 6.58
CA LEU A 28 2.45 -4.89 5.55
C LEU A 28 3.79 -4.40 6.15
N PRO A 29 4.82 -4.24 5.30
CA PRO A 29 6.01 -3.48 5.66
C PRO A 29 5.63 -2.07 6.12
N SER A 30 6.47 -1.45 6.95
CA SER A 30 6.19 -0.13 7.50
C SER A 30 6.03 0.90 6.37
N GLU A 31 5.26 1.97 6.61
CA GLU A 31 5.09 3.05 5.63
C GLU A 31 6.44 3.62 5.16
N SER A 32 7.44 3.64 6.05
CA SER A 32 8.82 4.03 5.75
C SER A 32 9.48 3.10 4.72
N ASP A 33 9.39 1.77 4.90
CA ASP A 33 9.96 0.78 3.98
C ASP A 33 9.29 0.84 2.61
N LEU A 34 7.96 0.96 2.61
CA LEU A 34 7.18 1.15 1.39
C LEU A 34 7.57 2.47 0.70
N SER A 35 7.77 3.55 1.46
CA SER A 35 8.14 4.85 0.90
C SER A 35 9.53 4.83 0.27
N ALA A 36 10.47 4.09 0.87
CA ALA A 36 11.80 3.87 0.31
C ALA A 36 11.73 2.98 -0.95
N ARG A 37 10.90 1.92 -0.93
CA ARG A 37 10.73 0.99 -2.07
C ARG A 37 10.18 1.67 -3.32
N TRP A 38 9.21 2.56 -3.18
CA TRP A 38 8.59 3.28 -4.30
C TRP A 38 9.16 4.68 -4.52
N GLU A 39 10.17 5.08 -3.74
CA GLU A 39 10.80 6.41 -3.78
C GLU A 39 9.77 7.55 -3.72
N VAL A 40 8.78 7.39 -2.84
CA VAL A 40 7.69 8.36 -2.64
C VAL A 40 7.72 8.94 -1.24
N SER A 41 6.96 10.01 -1.04
CA SER A 41 6.73 10.55 0.30
C SER A 41 5.89 9.58 1.15
N ARG A 42 6.18 9.52 2.46
CA ARG A 42 5.39 8.75 3.45
C ARG A 42 3.90 9.06 3.38
N GLY A 43 3.52 10.31 3.10
CA GLY A 43 2.11 10.70 2.92
C GLY A 43 1.42 9.99 1.75
N THR A 44 2.13 9.78 0.63
CA THR A 44 1.60 9.06 -0.54
C THR A 44 1.39 7.58 -0.22
N VAL A 45 2.34 6.96 0.48
CA VAL A 45 2.21 5.57 0.94
C VAL A 45 1.05 5.44 1.91
N ARG A 46 0.96 6.33 2.90
CA ARG A 46 -0.13 6.34 3.87
C ARG A 46 -1.50 6.43 3.18
N GLN A 47 -1.63 7.23 2.13
CA GLN A 47 -2.88 7.26 1.34
C GLN A 47 -3.16 5.94 0.63
N ALA A 48 -2.14 5.30 0.05
CA ALA A 48 -2.28 4.00 -0.60
C ALA A 48 -2.68 2.90 0.40
N VAL A 49 -2.01 2.84 1.54
CA VAL A 49 -2.27 1.89 2.63
C VAL A 49 -3.66 2.15 3.23
N ALA A 50 -4.02 3.41 3.50
CA ALA A 50 -5.35 3.76 4.01
C ALA A 50 -6.47 3.35 3.05
N LEU A 51 -6.26 3.48 1.73
CA LEU A 51 -7.21 3.00 0.73
C LEU A 51 -7.40 1.48 0.84
N LEU A 52 -6.31 0.71 0.89
CA LEU A 52 -6.36 -0.75 1.02
C LEU A 52 -6.99 -1.20 2.35
N ALA A 53 -6.71 -0.49 3.44
CA ALA A 53 -7.33 -0.73 4.73
C ALA A 53 -8.83 -0.46 4.69
N SER A 54 -9.26 0.61 4.02
CA SER A 54 -10.69 0.91 3.83
C SER A 54 -11.41 -0.15 2.99
N GLU A 55 -10.69 -0.81 2.07
CA GLU A 55 -11.20 -1.92 1.27
C GLU A 55 -11.19 -3.26 2.04
N GLY A 56 -10.67 -3.30 3.27
CA GLY A 56 -10.55 -4.51 4.08
C GLY A 56 -9.49 -5.50 3.59
N LEU A 57 -8.55 -5.04 2.75
CA LEU A 57 -7.49 -5.89 2.19
C LEU A 57 -6.31 -6.08 3.14
N ILE A 58 -6.14 -5.18 4.11
CA ILE A 58 -5.03 -5.22 5.07
C ILE A 58 -5.53 -4.99 6.49
N GLY A 59 -4.88 -5.66 7.44
CA GLY A 59 -5.07 -5.42 8.87
C GLY A 59 -4.07 -4.39 9.36
N SER A 60 -4.55 -3.42 10.14
CA SER A 60 -3.71 -2.49 10.90
C SER A 60 -2.72 -3.21 11.81
#